data_AF-G5RQU2-F1
#
_entry.id   AF-G5RQU2-F1
#
_cell.length_a   1.000
_cell.length_b   1.000
_cell.length_c   1.000
_cell.angle_alpha   90.00
_cell.angle_beta   90.00
_cell.angle_gamma   90.00
#
_symmetry.space_group_name_H-M   'P 1'
#
loop_
_entity.id
_entity.type
_entity.pdbx_description
1 polymer ?
#
loop_
_entity_poly.entity_id
_entity_poly.type
_entity_poly.pdbx_seq_one_letter_code
_entity_poly.pdbx_strand_id
1 'polypeptide(L)' 'MQINASKMKANAVLLHSCEITSGTPGCYRQAVCIGSALNISAK' A
#
# COMPACT_ATOMS: atom_id res chain seq x y z
N MET A 1 0.63 -3.70 2.84
CA MET A 1 -0.15 -2.49 2.48
C MET A 1 -1.66 -2.73 2.55
N GLN A 2 -2.24 -3.73 1.86
CA GLN A 2 -3.68 -4.05 1.99
C GLN A 2 -4.15 -4.23 3.44
N ILE A 3 -3.41 -5.00 4.26
CA ILE A 3 -3.71 -5.18 5.69
C ILE A 3 -3.74 -3.82 6.44
N ASN A 4 -2.87 -2.86 6.08
CA ASN A 4 -2.87 -1.54 6.69
C ASN A 4 -4.13 -0.75 6.29
N ALA A 5 -4.54 -0.82 5.02
CA ALA A 5 -5.79 -0.23 4.57
C ALA A 5 -7.01 -0.83 5.27
N SER A 6 -7.05 -2.16 5.44
CA SER A 6 -8.13 -2.84 6.17
C SER A 6 -8.21 -2.38 7.63
N LYS A 7 -7.08 -2.15 8.30
CA LYS A 7 -7.05 -1.58 9.67
C LYS A 7 -7.64 -0.16 9.73
N MET A 8 -7.63 0.58 8.63
CA MET A 8 -8.28 1.89 8.49
C MET A 8 -9.77 1.78 8.11
N LYS A 9 -10.35 0.57 8.13
CA LYS A 9 -11.72 0.27 7.68
C LYS A 9 -11.98 0.56 6.21
N ALA A 10 -10.93 0.60 5.37
CA ALA A 10 -11.08 0.65 3.93
C ALA A 10 -11.45 -0.74 3.39
N ASN A 11 -12.30 -0.79 2.36
CA ASN A 11 -12.69 -2.02 1.66
C ASN A 11 -12.04 -2.15 0.27
N ALA A 12 -11.35 -1.11 -0.20
CA ALA A 12 -10.60 -1.13 -1.44
C ALA A 12 -9.29 -0.36 -1.30
N VAL A 13 -8.35 -0.65 -2.20
CA VAL A 13 -7.12 0.13 -2.37
C VAL A 13 -6.95 0.47 -3.83
N LEU A 14 -6.78 1.77 -4.12
CA LEU A 14 -6.29 2.22 -5.42
C LEU A 14 -4.76 2.24 -5.37
N LEU A 15 -4.11 1.28 -6.02
CA LEU A 15 -2.66 1.19 -6.09
C LEU A 15 -2.11 2.26 -7.04
N HIS A 16 -1.11 3.01 -6.58
CA HIS A 16 -0.42 4.03 -7.41
C HIS A 16 0.86 3.47 -8.00
N SER A 17 1.71 2.89 -7.14
CA SER A 17 2.97 2.29 -7.55
C SER A 17 3.37 1.16 -6.62
N CYS A 18 4.11 0.21 -7.17
CA CYS A 18 4.89 -0.76 -6.41
C CYS A 18 6.29 -0.77 -7.00
N GLU A 19 7.27 -0.35 -6.21
CA GLU A 19 8.66 -0.25 -6.65
C GLU A 19 9.56 -1.09 -5.75
N ILE A 20 10.59 -1.67 -6.36
CA ILE A 20 11.66 -2.33 -5.63
C ILE A 20 12.80 -1.34 -5.54
N THR A 21 13.06 -0.83 -4.34
CA THR A 21 14.14 0.09 -4.08
C THR A 21 15.38 -0.65 -3.57
N SER A 22 16.54 -0.14 -3.96
CA SER A 22 17.85 -0.51 -3.43
C SER A 22 18.48 0.69 -2.75
N GLY A 23 19.24 0.48 -1.67
CA GLY A 23 19.90 1.57 -0.94
C GLY A 23 19.15 2.05 0.30
N THR A 24 18.06 1.39 0.71
CA THR A 24 17.46 1.63 2.02
C THR A 24 18.43 1.17 3.12
N PRO A 25 18.83 2.04 4.07
CA PRO A 25 19.71 1.65 5.16
C PRO A 25 19.20 0.42 5.90
N GLY A 26 20.03 -0.62 6.03
CA GLY A 26 19.68 -1.87 6.69
C GLY A 26 18.85 -2.86 5.86
N CYS A 27 18.50 -2.54 4.61
CA CYS A 27 17.78 -3.45 3.71
C CYS A 27 18.53 -3.61 2.38
N TYR A 28 18.88 -4.85 2.02
CA TYR A 28 19.52 -5.13 0.73
C TYR A 28 18.64 -4.71 -0.46
N ARG A 29 17.36 -5.09 -0.41
CA ARG A 29 16.30 -4.63 -1.31
C ARG A 29 15.00 -4.51 -0.53
N GLN A 30 14.17 -3.54 -0.89
CA GLN A 30 12.87 -3.34 -0.27
C GLN A 30 11.81 -3.12 -1.34
N ALA A 31 10.68 -3.81 -1.23
CA ALA A 31 9.51 -3.52 -2.04
C ALA A 31 8.60 -2.55 -1.29
N VAL A 32 8.26 -1.43 -1.91
CA VAL A 32 7.35 -0.43 -1.37
C VAL A 32 6.18 -0.27 -2.31
N CYS A 33 4.98 -0.51 -1.79
CA CYS A 33 3.74 -0.31 -2.51
C CYS A 33 2.95 0.84 -1.88
N ILE A 34 2.64 1.85 -2.69
CA ILE A 34 1.93 3.06 -2.29
C ILE A 34 0.57 3.05 -2.97
N GLY A 35 -0.47 3.36 -2.20
CA GLY A 35 -1.85 3.38 -2.70
C GLY A 35 -2.75 4.18 -1.77
N SER A 36 -3.91 4.57 -2.28
CA SER A 36 -4.97 5.20 -1.51
C SER A 36 -5.90 4.13 -0.92
N ALA A 37 -6.12 4.19 0.39
CA ALA A 37 -7.13 3.38 1.06
C ALA A 37 -8.52 4.02 0.84
N LEU A 38 -9.45 3.26 0.25
CA LEU A 38 -10.78 3.74 -0.12
C LEU A 38 -11.86 2.95 0.62
N ASN A 39 -12.93 3.62 1.01
CA ASN A 39 -14.15 2.98 1.48
C ASN A 39 -15.27 3.26 0.48
N ILE A 40 -15.56 2.28 -0.36
CA ILE A 40 -16.57 2.35 -1.40
C ILE A 40 -17.91 1.96 -0.77
N SER A 41 -18.86 2.88 -0.78
CA SER A 41 -20.27 2.57 -0.50
C SER A 41 -20.94 2.21 -1.82
N ALA A 42 -21.38 0.96 -1.97
CA ALA A 42 -22.37 0.63 -2.99
C ALA A 42 -23.68 1.35 -2.64
N LYS A 43 -24.31 1.98 -3.62
CA LYS A 43 -25.58 2.70 -3.48
C LYS A 43 -26.68 1.91 -4.16
#